data_AF-A0A9D4LZN0-F1
#
_entry.id   AF-A0A9D4LZN0-F1
#
_cell.length_a   1.000
_cell.length_b   1.000
_cell.length_c   1.000
_cell.angle_alpha   90.00
_cell.angle_beta   90.00
_cell.angle_gamma   90.00
#
_symmetry.space_group_name_H-M   'P 1'
#
loop_
_entity.id
_entity.type
_entity.pdbx_description
1 polymer ?
#
loop_
_entity_poly.entity_id
_entity_poly.type
_entity_poly.pdbx_seq_one_letter_code
_entity_poly.pdbx_strand_id
1 'polypeptide(L)' 'MPAPASSPDLNPIENVWATLKDYLKRQVKPRTKAKLVHGITEFWTNLTTEDCAKYIDHIHRVLPHVVLNDGGPSGF' A
#
# COMPACT_ATOMS: atom_id res chain seq x y z
N MET A 1 11.02 -5.03 -14.82
CA MET A 1 10.36 -6.35 -14.90
C MET A 1 8.87 -6.11 -15.13
N PRO A 2 8.21 -6.81 -16.07
CA PRO A 2 6.77 -6.70 -16.23
C PRO A 2 6.07 -7.26 -14.97
N ALA A 3 5.07 -6.54 -14.46
CA ALA A 3 4.22 -7.04 -13.40
C ALA A 3 3.27 -8.11 -13.99
N PRO A 4 3.06 -9.25 -13.32
CA PRO A 4 2.10 -10.24 -13.80
C PRO A 4 0.66 -9.68 -13.73
N ALA A 5 -0.20 -10.13 -14.63
CA ALA A 5 -1.61 -9.75 -14.60
C ALA A 5 -2.27 -10.25 -13.31
N SER A 6 -3.18 -9.45 -12.75
CA SER A 6 -3.94 -9.77 -11.52
C SER A 6 -3.06 -10.01 -10.27
N SER A 7 -1.90 -9.35 -10.17
CA SER A 7 -1.00 -9.45 -9.01
C SER A 7 -0.90 -8.14 -8.20
N PRO A 8 -1.98 -7.71 -7.50
CA PRO A 8 -1.92 -6.53 -6.64
C PRO A 8 -0.92 -6.70 -5.49
N ASP A 9 -0.75 -7.92 -4.97
CA ASP A 9 0.23 -8.30 -3.94
C ASP A 9 1.68 -7.95 -4.32
N LEU A 10 1.96 -7.81 -5.61
CA LEU A 10 3.30 -7.51 -6.14
C LEU A 10 3.49 -6.02 -6.48
N ASN A 11 2.46 -5.19 -6.27
CA ASN A 11 2.51 -3.76 -6.54
C ASN A 11 2.64 -2.96 -5.23
N PRO A 12 3.81 -2.35 -4.95
CA PRO A 12 4.04 -1.68 -3.67
C PRO A 12 3.11 -0.48 -3.42
N ILE A 13 2.47 0.08 -4.47
CA ILE A 13 1.50 1.16 -4.30
C ILE A 13 0.24 0.70 -3.54
N GLU A 14 -0.12 -0.60 -3.60
CA GLU A 14 -1.26 -1.13 -2.85
C GLU A 14 -1.05 -1.00 -1.34
N ASN A 15 0.19 -1.14 -0.87
CA ASN A 15 0.56 -0.91 0.52
C ASN A 15 0.43 0.57 0.93
N VAL A 16 0.75 1.49 0.00
CA VAL A 16 0.52 2.93 0.20
C VAL A 16 -0.98 3.21 0.32
N TRP A 17 -1.80 2.63 -0.56
CA TRP A 17 -3.25 2.78 -0.52
C TRP A 17 -3.87 2.20 0.76
N ALA A 18 -3.39 1.05 1.21
CA ALA A 18 -3.80 0.45 2.48
C ALA A 18 -3.50 1.40 3.66
N THR A 19 -2.27 1.94 3.70
CA THR A 19 -1.84 2.87 4.76
C THR A 19 -2.63 4.17 4.72
N LEU A 20 -2.88 4.74 3.54
CA LEU A 20 -3.71 5.94 3.37
C LEU A 20 -5.12 5.72 3.92
N LYS A 21 -5.77 4.61 3.55
CA LYS A 21 -7.11 4.26 4.05
C LYS A 21 -7.13 4.15 5.57
N ASP A 22 -6.13 3.51 6.16
CA ASP A 22 -6.01 3.35 7.61
C ASP A 22 -5.77 4.69 8.33
N TYR A 23 -4.91 5.55 7.77
CA TYR A 23 -4.68 6.91 8.27
C TYR A 23 -5.97 7.75 8.21
N LEU A 24 -6.68 7.75 7.09
CA LEU A 24 -7.95 8.46 6.95
C LEU A 24 -9.01 7.95 7.94
N LYS A 25 -9.09 6.64 8.15
CA LYS A 25 -10.06 6.01 9.05
C LYS A 25 -9.75 6.25 10.53
N ARG A 26 -8.49 6.18 10.93
CA ARG A 26 -8.08 6.21 12.35
C ARG A 26 -7.74 7.62 12.84
N GLN A 27 -7.07 8.42 12.00
CA GLN A 27 -6.57 9.74 12.37
C GLN A 27 -7.52 10.85 11.90
N VAL A 28 -7.75 10.99 10.59
CA VAL A 28 -8.50 12.14 10.03
C VAL A 28 -10.00 12.06 10.32
N LYS A 29 -10.58 10.86 10.25
CA LYS A 29 -12.02 10.58 10.44
C LYS A 29 -12.92 11.59 9.69
N PRO A 30 -12.73 11.80 8.38
CA PRO A 30 -13.40 12.87 7.66
C PRO A 30 -14.91 12.61 7.60
N ARG A 31 -15.70 13.66 7.87
CA ARG A 31 -17.17 13.68 7.72
C ARG A 31 -17.64 14.56 6.57
N THR A 32 -16.70 15.20 5.86
CA THR A 32 -16.95 16.06 4.72
C THR A 32 -15.94 15.80 3.62
N LYS A 33 -16.32 16.08 2.37
CA LYS A 33 -15.41 15.98 1.22
C LYS A 33 -14.16 16.83 1.40
N ALA A 34 -14.29 18.04 1.91
CA ALA A 34 -13.16 18.94 2.14
C ALA A 34 -12.13 18.34 3.12
N LYS A 35 -12.58 17.78 4.25
CA LYS A 35 -11.69 17.10 5.20
C LYS A 35 -11.04 15.86 4.61
N LEU A 36 -11.77 15.11 3.77
CA LEU A 36 -11.22 13.94 3.08
C LEU A 36 -10.08 14.34 2.12
N VAL A 37 -10.31 15.35 1.27
CA VAL A 37 -9.30 15.85 0.32
C VAL A 37 -8.08 16.39 1.05
N HIS A 38 -8.29 17.15 2.13
CA HIS A 38 -7.21 17.66 2.95
C HIS A 38 -6.38 16.52 3.57
N GLY A 39 -7.03 15.53 4.18
CA GLY A 39 -6.34 14.37 4.76
C GLY A 39 -5.56 13.55 3.74
N ILE A 40 -6.10 13.37 2.52
CA ILE A 40 -5.34 12.73 1.43
C ILE A 40 -4.10 13.53 1.09
N THR A 41 -4.24 14.85 0.95
CA THR A 41 -3.11 15.75 0.64
C THR A 41 -2.05 15.70 1.73
N GLU A 42 -2.46 15.80 3.00
CA GLU A 42 -1.58 15.75 4.17
C GLU A 42 -0.81 14.42 4.23
N PHE A 43 -1.48 13.29 3.97
CA PHE A 43 -0.83 11.98 3.92
C PHE A 43 0.28 11.95 2.88
N TRP A 44 -0.01 12.39 1.64
CA TRP A 44 0.98 12.40 0.56
C TRP A 44 2.15 13.34 0.84
N THR A 45 1.91 14.49 1.48
CA THR A 45 2.98 15.43 1.85
C THR A 45 3.89 14.89 2.97
N ASN A 46 3.38 14.00 3.81
CA ASN A 46 4.12 13.42 4.93
C ASN A 46 4.71 12.04 4.62
N LEU A 47 4.42 11.47 3.45
CA LEU A 47 4.94 10.17 3.06
C LEU A 47 6.45 10.28 2.82
N THR A 48 7.24 9.55 3.61
CA THR A 48 8.71 9.64 3.52
C THR A 48 9.31 8.56 2.62
N THR A 49 10.59 8.75 2.29
CA THR A 49 11.40 7.74 1.58
C THR A 49 11.54 6.45 2.38
N GLU A 50 11.60 6.53 3.71
CA GLU A 50 11.73 5.37 4.59
C GLU A 50 10.45 4.54 4.61
N ASP A 51 9.29 5.19 4.56
CA ASP A 51 8.01 4.48 4.44
C ASP A 51 7.88 3.79 3.07
N CYS A 52 8.28 4.47 1.99
CA CYS A 52 8.35 3.85 0.67
C CYS A 52 9.27 2.63 0.64
N ALA A 53 10.43 2.70 1.29
CA ALA A 53 11.38 1.60 1.39
C ALA A 53 10.76 0.37 2.09
N LYS A 54 10.00 0.57 3.18
CA LYS A 54 9.29 -0.52 3.87
C LYS A 54 8.29 -1.23 2.96
N TYR A 55 7.59 -0.50 2.10
CA TYR A 55 6.63 -1.10 1.17
C TYR A 55 7.32 -1.93 0.08
N ILE A 56 8.50 -1.50 -0.38
CA ILE A 56 9.32 -2.26 -1.33
C ILE A 56 9.88 -3.52 -0.66
N ASP A 57 10.39 -3.40 0.57
CA ASP A 57 10.88 -4.55 1.34
C ASP A 57 9.79 -5.59 1.61
N HIS A 58 8.55 -5.14 1.79
CA HIS A 58 7.40 -6.05 1.90
C HIS A 58 7.25 -6.91 0.63
N ILE A 59 7.41 -6.34 -0.57
CA ILE A 59 7.34 -7.12 -1.82
C ILE A 59 8.44 -8.20 -1.86
N HIS A 60 9.66 -7.87 -1.41
CA HIS A 60 10.73 -8.87 -1.31
C HIS A 60 10.39 -10.02 -0.36
N ARG A 61 9.53 -9.80 0.65
CA ARG A 61 9.02 -10.87 1.52
C ARG A 61 7.87 -11.64 0.89
N VAL A 62 7.01 -10.99 0.12
CA VAL A 62 5.86 -11.62 -0.52
C VAL A 62 6.27 -12.54 -1.67
N LEU A 63 7.29 -12.16 -2.45
CA LEU A 63 7.76 -12.91 -3.62
C LEU A 63 8.06 -14.40 -3.34
N PRO A 64 8.83 -14.76 -2.28
CA PRO A 64 9.02 -16.17 -1.92
C PRO A 64 7.72 -16.95 -1.69
N HIS A 65 6.70 -16.33 -1.10
CA HIS A 65 5.41 -16.97 -0.82
C HIS A 65 4.63 -17.24 -2.11
N VAL A 66 4.67 -16.31 -3.05
CA VAL A 66 4.07 -16.50 -4.39
C VAL A 66 4.75 -17.67 -5.11
N VAL A 67 6.08 -17.80 -4.99
CA VAL A 67 6.82 -18.94 -5.56
C VAL A 67 6.44 -20.25 -4.87
N LEU A 68 6.36 -20.27 -3.54
CA LEU A 68 5.93 -21.45 -2.77
C LEU A 68 4.48 -21.87 -3.08
N ASN A 69 3.63 -20.92 -3.46
CA ASN A 69 2.24 -21.14 -3.83
C ASN A 69 2.05 -21.40 -5.34
N ASP A 70 3.12 -21.70 -6.09
CA ASP A 70 3.10 -21.95 -7.54
C ASP A 70 2.40 -20.83 -8.34
N GLY A 71 2.65 -19.57 -7.96
CA GLY A 71 2.02 -18.39 -8.57
C GLY A 71 0.63 -18.05 -8.01
N GLY A 72 0.16 -18.79 -7.01
CA GLY A 72 -1.05 -18.48 -6.25
C GLY A 72 -0.90 -17.27 -5.30
N PRO A 73 -2.02 -16.80 -4.70
CA PRO A 73 -2.03 -15.64 -3.82
C PRO A 73 -1.12 -15.81 -2.61
N SER A 74 -0.46 -14.73 -2.19
CA SER A 74 0.48 -14.78 -1.07
C SER A 74 -0.19 -14.83 0.30
N GLY A 75 -1.43 -14.32 0.40
CA GLY A 75 -2.21 -14.26 1.64
C GLY A 75 -1.86 -13.08 2.57
N PHE A 76 -1.05 -12.13 2.09
CA PHE A 76 -0.72 -10.88 2.79
C PHE A 76 -1.70 -9.75 2.49
#